data_AF-A0A0Q5Z5D6-F1
#
_entry.id   AF-A0A0Q5Z5D6-F1
#
_cell.length_a   1.000
_cell.length_b   1.000
_cell.length_c   1.000
_cell.angle_alpha   90.00
_cell.angle_beta   90.00
_cell.angle_gamma   90.00
#
_symmetry.space_group_name_H-M   'P 1'
#
loop_
_entity.id
_entity.type
_entity.pdbx_description
1 polymer ?
#
loop_
_entity_poly.entity_id
_entity_poly.type
_entity_poly.pdbx_seq_one_letter_code
_entity_poly.pdbx_strand_id
1 'polypeptide(L)'
;MRLLDAEMCDGELLLVLRGNSAQMFAAKAAMADILGCGVHLVSPGMMRRIRGSQSKAGESPLEWLARIAIIDTVAGNISADEPVIVRHSGIMGGKPVFRGTRVSPGPVFALLADTSIDEFVRAKYPSLERDEITTALQQACRLLERNAPWVEQG
;
A
#
# COMPACT_ATOMS: atom_id res chain seq x y z
N MET A 1 6.75 15.99 3.29
CA MET A 1 6.40 14.93 4.26
C MET A 1 5.00 15.19 4.81
N ARG A 2 4.19 14.15 5.02
CA ARG A 2 2.82 14.22 5.56
C ARG A 2 2.63 13.13 6.61
N LEU A 3 2.03 13.47 7.76
CA LEU A 3 1.55 12.50 8.75
C LEU A 3 0.23 11.91 8.25
N LEU A 4 0.13 10.58 8.25
CA LEU A 4 -1.06 9.86 7.83
C LEU A 4 -1.82 9.25 9.02
N ASP A 5 -1.10 8.76 10.02
CA ASP A 5 -1.68 8.13 11.22
C ASP A 5 -0.65 8.15 12.37
N ALA A 6 -1.12 8.12 13.61
CA ALA A 6 -0.29 8.08 14.81
C ALA A 6 -1.01 7.34 15.95
N GLU A 7 -0.27 6.55 16.73
CA GLU A 7 -0.83 5.81 17.85
C GLU A 7 0.21 5.60 18.96
N MET A 8 -0.24 5.70 20.21
CA MET A 8 0.57 5.34 21.38
C MET A 8 0.30 3.89 21.76
N CYS A 9 1.35 3.08 21.85
CA CYS A 9 1.27 1.67 22.27
C CYS A 9 2.36 1.38 23.29
N ASP A 10 1.97 0.98 24.51
CA ASP A 10 2.89 0.60 25.59
C ASP A 10 4.01 1.62 25.87
N GLY A 11 3.69 2.91 25.76
CA GLY A 11 4.64 4.01 25.98
C GLY A 11 5.48 4.40 24.75
N GLU A 12 5.35 3.67 23.64
CA GLU A 12 6.00 3.96 22.37
C GLU A 12 5.06 4.71 21.42
N LEU A 13 5.59 5.65 20.63
CA LEU A 13 4.82 6.35 19.60
C LEU A 13 5.04 5.71 18.23
N LEU A 14 3.96 5.24 17.62
CA LEU A 14 3.95 4.69 16.28
C LEU A 14 3.48 5.75 15.29
N LEU A 15 4.21 5.94 14.19
CA LEU A 15 3.92 6.94 13.17
C LEU A 15 3.82 6.31 11.79
N VAL A 16 2.77 6.67 11.06
CA VAL A 16 2.67 6.44 9.62
C VAL A 16 2.94 7.77 8.91
N LEU A 17 4.12 7.88 8.31
CA LEU A 17 4.52 9.05 7.54
C LEU A 17 4.58 8.73 6.04
N ARG A 18 4.29 9.73 5.21
CA ARG A 18 4.52 9.71 3.76
C ARG A 18 5.49 10.81 3.36
N GLY A 19 6.54 10.45 2.64
CA GLY A 19 7.50 11.41 2.12
C GLY A 19 8.84 10.77 1.79
N ASN A 20 9.85 11.61 1.58
CA ASN A 20 11.23 11.16 1.44
C ASN A 20 11.74 10.58 2.77
N SER A 21 12.41 9.44 2.70
CA SER A 21 13.03 8.74 3.83
C SER A 21 13.85 9.66 4.74
N ALA A 22 14.67 10.57 4.19
CA ALA A 22 15.48 11.48 4.99
C ALA A 22 14.63 12.41 5.89
N GLN A 23 13.54 12.95 5.34
CA GLN A 23 12.62 13.79 6.10
C GLN A 23 11.88 12.98 7.18
N MET A 24 11.48 11.76 6.86
CA MET A 24 10.77 10.89 7.81
C MET A 24 11.68 10.47 8.97
N PHE A 25 12.94 10.13 8.70
CA PHE A 25 13.90 9.81 9.76
C PHE A 25 14.22 11.01 10.63
N ALA A 26 14.37 12.20 10.04
CA ALA A 26 14.56 13.44 10.80
C ALA A 26 13.35 13.74 11.70
N ALA A 27 12.12 13.57 11.19
CA ALA A 27 10.90 13.77 11.97
C ALA A 27 10.79 12.76 13.13
N LYS A 28 11.07 11.48 12.86
CA LYS A 28 11.13 10.42 13.89
C LYS A 28 12.09 10.81 15.02
N ALA A 29 13.31 11.21 14.68
CA ALA A 29 14.33 11.59 15.66
C ALA A 29 13.90 12.82 16.48
N ALA A 30 13.43 13.88 15.82
CA ALA A 30 12.95 15.08 16.51
C ALA A 30 11.79 14.79 17.47
N MET A 31 10.85 13.92 17.08
CA MET A 31 9.73 13.56 17.95
C MET A 31 10.19 12.71 19.14
N ALA A 32 11.16 11.82 18.96
CA ALA A 32 11.73 11.04 20.06
C ALA A 32 12.39 11.96 21.10
N ASP A 33 13.15 12.96 20.64
CA ASP A 33 13.79 13.95 21.52
C ASP A 33 12.77 14.79 22.29
N ILE A 34 11.68 15.22 21.64
CA ILE A 34 10.64 16.06 22.26
C ILE A 34 9.82 15.27 23.29
N LEU A 35 9.45 14.03 22.96
CA LEU A 35 8.51 13.25 23.76
C LEU A 35 9.19 12.39 24.81
N GLY A 36 10.51 12.15 24.69
CA GLY A 36 11.25 11.29 25.60
C GLY A 36 10.82 9.82 25.56
N CYS A 37 10.16 9.40 24.47
CA CYS A 37 9.77 8.02 24.21
C CYS A 37 10.38 7.51 22.90
N GLY A 38 10.40 6.20 22.71
CA GLY A 38 10.76 5.67 21.41
C GLY A 38 9.65 5.98 20.39
N VAL A 39 10.11 6.28 19.18
CA VAL A 39 9.25 6.62 18.05
C VAL A 39 9.55 5.63 16.94
N HIS A 40 8.53 4.97 16.40
CA HIS A 40 8.68 3.96 15.37
C HIS A 40 7.93 4.36 14.11
N LEU A 41 8.61 4.36 12.97
CA LEU A 41 7.96 4.49 11.68
C LEU A 41 7.39 3.13 11.29
N VAL A 42 6.09 3.08 10.99
CA VAL A 42 5.38 1.85 10.62
C VAL A 42 4.60 2.04 9.33
N SER A 43 4.36 0.95 8.59
CA SER A 43 3.48 0.97 7.42
C SER A 43 2.00 1.10 7.85
N PRO A 44 1.10 1.61 6.98
CA PRO A 44 -0.35 1.54 7.23
C PRO A 44 -0.85 0.11 7.47
N GLY A 45 -0.24 -0.88 6.80
CA GLY A 45 -0.56 -2.30 6.96
C GLY A 45 -0.16 -2.84 8.34
N MET A 46 1.00 -2.41 8.85
CA MET A 46 1.43 -2.68 10.22
C MET A 46 0.48 -2.02 11.22
N MET A 47 0.16 -0.73 11.05
CA MET A 47 -0.72 0.01 11.96
C MET A 47 -2.11 -0.66 12.10
N ARG A 48 -2.70 -1.09 10.98
CA ARG A 48 -3.99 -1.82 11.00
C ARG A 48 -3.93 -3.12 11.81
N ARG A 49 -2.81 -3.85 11.73
CA ARG A 49 -2.62 -5.10 12.49
C ARG A 49 -2.37 -4.84 13.96
N ILE A 50 -1.60 -3.79 14.27
CA ILE A 50 -1.30 -3.36 15.63
C ILE A 50 -2.60 -3.14 16.41
N ARG A 51 -3.52 -2.33 15.86
CA ARG A 51 -4.84 -2.03 16.46
C ARG A 51 -5.70 -3.26 16.76
N GLY A 52 -5.51 -4.35 16.00
CA GLY A 52 -6.24 -5.61 16.17
C GLY A 52 -5.46 -6.70 16.91
N SER A 53 -4.24 -6.41 17.35
CA SER A 53 -3.36 -7.38 17.99
C SER A 53 -3.12 -7.04 19.45
N GLN A 54 -2.82 -8.06 20.24
CA GLN A 54 -2.30 -7.88 21.59
C GLN A 54 -0.85 -8.34 21.65
N SER A 55 -0.07 -7.66 22.50
CA SER A 55 1.21 -8.16 22.95
C SER A 55 1.00 -9.43 23.76
N LYS A 56 1.93 -10.37 23.65
CA LYS A 56 1.93 -11.55 24.53
C LYS A 56 2.46 -11.15 25.91
N ALA A 57 2.06 -11.90 26.94
CA ALA A 57 2.59 -11.67 28.29
C ALA A 57 4.12 -11.77 28.30
N GLY A 58 4.79 -10.69 28.70
CA GLY A 58 6.26 -10.59 28.74
C GLY A 58 6.94 -10.27 27.40
N GLU A 59 6.18 -10.07 26.31
CA GLU A 59 6.72 -9.63 25.01
C GLU A 59 7.07 -8.14 25.10
N SER A 60 8.31 -7.78 24.77
CA SER A 60 8.69 -6.36 24.70
C SER A 60 7.99 -5.67 23.51
N PRO A 61 7.79 -4.34 23.57
CA PRO A 61 7.22 -3.60 22.44
C PRO A 61 7.97 -3.82 21.12
N LEU A 62 9.30 -3.93 21.16
CA LEU A 62 10.13 -4.18 19.98
C LEU A 62 9.91 -5.58 19.39
N GLU A 63 9.83 -6.62 20.23
CA GLU A 63 9.58 -7.99 19.76
C GLU A 63 8.19 -8.10 19.14
N TRP A 64 7.20 -7.47 19.77
CA TRP A 64 5.85 -7.38 19.25
C TRP A 64 5.81 -6.67 17.89
N LEU A 65 6.43 -5.49 17.77
CA LEU A 65 6.51 -4.74 16.52
C LEU A 65 7.25 -5.53 15.43
N ALA A 66 8.35 -6.21 15.76
CA ALA A 66 9.09 -7.04 14.82
C ALA A 66 8.23 -8.20 14.29
N ARG A 67 7.46 -8.86 15.16
CA ARG A 67 6.52 -9.90 14.77
C ARG A 67 5.45 -9.37 13.81
N ILE A 68 4.88 -8.20 14.07
CA ILE A 68 3.91 -7.57 13.18
C ILE A 68 4.55 -7.19 11.84
N ALA A 69 5.76 -6.65 11.84
CA ALA A 69 6.50 -6.29 10.62
C ALA A 69 6.74 -7.51 9.71
N ILE A 70 7.12 -8.66 10.30
CA ILE A 70 7.28 -9.92 9.57
C ILE A 70 5.95 -10.34 8.94
N ILE A 71 4.86 -10.30 9.70
CA ILE A 71 3.52 -10.66 9.18
C ILE A 71 3.09 -9.73 8.05
N ASP A 72 3.32 -8.42 8.17
CA ASP A 72 2.97 -7.44 7.13
C ASP A 72 3.81 -7.64 5.84
N THR A 73 5.10 -7.94 6.00
CA THR A 73 6.02 -8.24 4.90
C THR A 73 5.61 -9.51 4.17
N VAL A 74 5.33 -10.60 4.89
CA VAL A 74 4.89 -11.88 4.32
C VAL A 74 3.52 -11.75 3.65
N ALA A 75 2.64 -10.90 4.18
CA ALA A 75 1.35 -10.61 3.57
C ALA A 75 1.44 -9.75 2.29
N GLY A 76 2.63 -9.38 1.82
CA GLY A 76 2.84 -8.67 0.56
C GLY A 76 2.47 -7.20 0.60
N ASN A 77 2.30 -6.60 1.79
CA ASN A 77 2.02 -5.17 1.93
C ASN A 77 3.30 -4.34 1.86
N ILE A 78 4.09 -4.52 0.81
CA ILE A 78 5.22 -3.65 0.50
C ILE A 78 4.69 -2.44 -0.28
N SER A 79 3.90 -1.59 0.38
CA SER A 79 3.84 -0.15 0.15
C SER A 79 2.68 0.46 0.93
N ALA A 80 3.00 1.53 1.65
CA ALA A 80 2.08 2.44 2.30
C ALA A 80 1.29 3.33 1.32
N ASP A 81 1.37 3.06 0.01
CA ASP A 81 0.68 3.89 -0.96
C ASP A 81 -0.82 3.66 -0.92
N GLU A 82 -1.53 4.78 -0.90
CA GLU A 82 -2.96 4.84 -1.00
C GLU A 82 -3.44 4.07 -2.24
N PRO A 83 -4.46 3.19 -2.11
CA PRO A 83 -4.91 2.34 -3.20
C PRO A 83 -5.22 3.19 -4.43
N VAL A 84 -4.56 2.87 -5.54
CA VAL A 84 -4.72 3.60 -6.82
C VAL A 84 -6.05 3.26 -7.46
N ILE A 85 -6.52 2.03 -7.30
CA ILE A 85 -7.83 1.56 -7.77
C ILE A 85 -8.71 1.35 -6.54
N VAL A 86 -9.86 2.01 -6.52
CA VAL A 86 -10.78 2.05 -5.39
C VAL A 86 -12.23 1.88 -5.84
N ARG A 87 -13.12 1.55 -4.90
CA ARG A 87 -14.56 1.52 -5.09
C ARG A 87 -15.22 2.63 -4.28
N HIS A 88 -16.21 3.27 -4.88
CA HIS A 88 -17.00 4.29 -4.20
C HIS A 88 -18.45 4.18 -4.63
N SER A 89 -19.36 4.05 -3.66
CA SER A 89 -20.81 3.93 -3.89
C SER A 89 -21.38 5.04 -4.78
N GLY A 90 -20.91 6.29 -4.62
CA GLY A 90 -21.34 7.45 -5.41
C GLY A 90 -20.72 7.57 -6.81
N ILE A 91 -19.80 6.68 -7.19
CA ILE A 91 -19.11 6.74 -8.49
C ILE A 91 -19.36 5.45 -9.27
N MET A 92 -19.91 5.59 -10.48
CA MET A 92 -20.15 4.47 -11.41
C MET A 92 -20.85 3.26 -10.78
N GLY A 93 -21.72 3.49 -9.78
CA GLY A 93 -22.42 2.42 -9.05
C GLY A 93 -21.49 1.51 -8.24
N GLY A 94 -20.36 2.01 -7.73
CA GLY A 94 -19.43 1.21 -6.92
C GLY A 94 -18.47 0.32 -7.73
N LYS A 95 -18.41 0.52 -9.04
CA LYS A 95 -17.40 -0.13 -9.89
C LYS A 95 -16.00 0.38 -9.52
N PRO A 96 -14.95 -0.47 -9.66
CA PRO A 96 -13.58 -0.02 -9.46
C PRO A 96 -13.24 1.09 -10.45
N VAL A 97 -12.58 2.11 -9.93
CA VAL A 97 -12.09 3.25 -10.70
C VAL A 97 -10.70 3.64 -10.22
N PHE A 98 -9.92 4.30 -11.08
CA PHE A 98 -8.75 5.02 -10.62
C PHE A 98 -9.19 6.12 -9.65
N ARG A 99 -8.57 6.17 -8.48
CA ARG A 99 -8.87 7.13 -7.41
C ARG A 99 -8.87 8.55 -7.95
N GLY A 100 -9.91 9.31 -7.62
CA GLY A 100 -10.10 10.69 -8.09
C GLY A 100 -10.64 10.81 -9.52
N THR A 101 -11.05 9.70 -10.15
CA THR A 101 -11.56 9.69 -11.52
C THR A 101 -12.85 8.88 -11.65
N ARG A 102 -13.46 8.92 -12.84
CA ARG A 102 -14.52 7.99 -13.28
C ARG A 102 -14.00 7.02 -14.35
N VAL A 103 -12.71 6.72 -14.34
CA VAL A 103 -12.08 5.85 -15.32
C VAL A 103 -11.94 4.46 -14.72
N SER A 104 -12.54 3.44 -15.35
CA SER A 104 -12.39 2.05 -14.93
C SER A 104 -11.04 1.47 -15.38
N PRO A 105 -10.43 0.54 -14.62
CA PRO A 105 -9.19 -0.12 -15.01
C PRO A 105 -9.29 -0.92 -16.30
N GLY A 106 -10.36 -1.73 -16.47
CA GLY A 106 -10.53 -2.61 -17.62
C GLY A 106 -10.20 -1.99 -18.99
N PRO A 107 -10.85 -0.88 -19.41
CA PRO A 107 -10.55 -0.23 -20.69
C PRO A 107 -9.11 0.26 -20.84
N VAL A 108 -8.49 0.76 -19.77
CA VAL A 108 -7.10 1.24 -19.79
C VAL A 108 -6.13 0.08 -19.99
N PHE A 109 -6.31 -1.01 -19.24
CA PHE A 109 -5.47 -2.20 -19.36
C PHE A 109 -5.63 -2.91 -20.71
N ALA A 110 -6.85 -2.94 -21.26
CA ALA A 110 -7.10 -3.44 -22.61
C ALA A 110 -6.34 -2.61 -23.66
N LEU A 111 -6.42 -1.28 -23.57
CA LEU A 111 -5.68 -0.40 -24.48
C LEU A 111 -4.16 -0.57 -24.37
N LEU A 112 -3.63 -0.74 -23.15
CA LEU A 112 -2.20 -0.98 -22.94
C LEU A 112 -1.75 -2.30 -23.56
N ALA A 113 -2.57 -3.35 -23.45
CA ALA A 113 -2.29 -4.63 -24.10
C ALA A 113 -2.23 -4.50 -25.63
N ASP A 114 -3.11 -3.68 -26.22
CA ASP A 114 -3.14 -3.50 -27.67
C ASP A 114 -2.04 -2.57 -28.19
N THR A 115 -1.74 -1.48 -27.48
CA THR A 115 -0.98 -0.35 -28.04
C THR A 115 0.53 -0.42 -27.78
N SER A 116 0.99 -1.18 -26.78
CA SER A 116 2.39 -1.10 -26.30
C SER A 116 3.18 -2.41 -26.33
N ILE A 117 2.54 -3.55 -26.55
CA ILE A 117 3.22 -4.85 -26.42
C ILE A 117 4.15 -5.11 -27.60
N ASP A 118 3.73 -4.77 -28.81
CA ASP A 118 4.41 -5.20 -30.04
C ASP A 118 5.80 -4.58 -30.25
N GLU A 119 5.98 -3.30 -29.91
CA GLU A 119 7.24 -2.59 -30.07
C GLU A 119 8.22 -2.84 -28.90
N PHE A 120 7.70 -2.86 -27.67
CA PHE A 120 8.52 -2.95 -26.47
C PHE A 120 9.00 -4.38 -26.17
N VAL A 121 8.12 -5.36 -26.31
CA VAL A 121 8.38 -6.74 -25.88
C VAL A 121 9.33 -7.44 -26.83
N ARG A 122 9.11 -7.31 -28.16
CA ARG A 122 10.01 -7.91 -29.14
C ARG A 122 11.44 -7.40 -29.04
N ALA A 123 11.64 -6.13 -28.65
CA ALA A 123 12.97 -5.54 -28.53
C ALA A 123 13.68 -5.85 -27.21
N LYS A 124 12.94 -6.04 -26.10
CA LYS A 124 13.52 -6.16 -24.75
C LYS A 124 13.38 -7.56 -24.15
N TYR A 125 12.34 -8.30 -24.51
CA TYR A 125 11.96 -9.59 -23.94
C TYR A 125 11.55 -10.57 -25.05
N PRO A 126 12.50 -10.98 -25.92
CA PRO A 126 12.19 -11.78 -27.10
C PRO A 126 11.66 -13.20 -26.79
N SER A 127 11.74 -13.65 -25.54
CA SER A 127 11.22 -14.94 -25.08
C SER A 127 9.75 -14.91 -24.64
N LEU A 128 9.10 -13.75 -24.67
CA LEU A 128 7.71 -13.61 -24.25
C LEU A 128 6.80 -13.41 -25.46
N GLU A 129 5.73 -14.19 -25.52
CA GLU A 129 4.72 -14.03 -26.55
C GLU A 129 3.78 -12.87 -26.24
N ARG A 130 3.28 -12.20 -27.29
CA ARG A 130 2.34 -11.08 -27.16
C ARG A 130 1.12 -11.47 -26.33
N ASP A 131 0.56 -12.64 -26.62
CA ASP A 131 -0.67 -13.14 -26.01
C ASP A 131 -0.48 -13.46 -24.52
N GLU A 132 0.72 -13.89 -24.11
CA GLU A 132 1.04 -14.14 -22.71
C GLU A 132 1.03 -12.83 -21.90
N ILE A 133 1.57 -11.76 -22.47
CA ILE A 133 1.62 -10.45 -21.81
C ILE A 133 0.23 -9.82 -21.76
N THR A 134 -0.54 -9.91 -22.84
CA THR A 134 -1.95 -9.52 -22.86
C THR A 134 -2.72 -10.25 -21.77
N THR A 135 -2.54 -11.56 -21.67
CA THR A 135 -3.19 -12.40 -20.65
C THR A 135 -2.75 -11.99 -19.24
N ALA A 136 -1.46 -11.75 -19.02
CA ALA A 136 -0.93 -11.31 -17.73
C ALA A 136 -1.50 -9.95 -17.30
N LEU A 137 -1.60 -8.98 -18.22
CA LEU A 137 -2.20 -7.67 -17.95
C LEU A 137 -3.68 -7.79 -17.61
N GLN A 138 -4.44 -8.62 -18.33
CA GLN A 138 -5.84 -8.88 -18.03
C GLN A 138 -6.01 -9.58 -16.67
N GLN A 139 -5.15 -10.55 -16.33
CA GLN A 139 -5.15 -11.20 -15.03
C GLN A 139 -4.84 -10.20 -13.90
N ALA A 140 -3.84 -9.35 -14.08
CA ALA A 140 -3.51 -8.29 -13.13
C ALA A 140 -4.69 -7.32 -12.94
N CYS A 141 -5.34 -6.88 -14.02
CA CYS A 141 -6.52 -6.04 -13.96
C CYS A 141 -7.65 -6.68 -13.14
N ARG A 142 -7.96 -7.97 -13.39
CA ARG A 142 -8.98 -8.70 -12.63
C ARG A 142 -8.64 -8.78 -11.14
N LEU A 143 -7.38 -9.01 -10.78
CA LEU A 143 -6.93 -9.05 -9.38
C LEU A 143 -7.08 -7.68 -8.71
N LEU A 144 -6.68 -6.61 -9.39
CA LEU A 144 -6.80 -5.25 -8.89
C LEU A 144 -8.27 -4.84 -8.69
N GLU A 145 -9.13 -5.13 -9.66
CA GLU A 145 -10.57 -4.84 -9.55
C GLU A 145 -11.27 -5.65 -8.45
N ARG A 146 -10.88 -6.92 -8.28
CA ARG A 146 -11.39 -7.79 -7.22
C ARG A 146 -11.00 -7.30 -5.83
N ASN A 147 -9.76 -6.85 -5.67
CA ASN A 147 -9.21 -6.45 -4.37
C ASN A 147 -9.36 -4.94 -4.08
N ALA A 148 -9.96 -4.17 -5.00
CA ALA A 148 -10.16 -2.73 -4.84
C ALA A 148 -10.96 -2.42 -3.56
N PRO A 149 -10.40 -1.68 -2.60
CA PRO A 149 -11.09 -1.37 -1.36
C PRO A 149 -12.19 -0.33 -1.58
N TRP A 150 -13.21 -0.37 -0.72
CA TRP A 150 -14.19 0.69 -0.61
C TRP A 150 -13.59 1.88 0.12
N VAL A 151 -13.82 3.07 -0.42
CA VAL A 151 -13.44 4.34 0.22
C VAL A 151 -14.67 5.25 0.32
N GLU A 152 -14.74 6.00 1.41
CA GLU A 152 -15.77 7.01 1.62
C GLU A 152 -15.38 8.32 0.89
N GLN A 153 -16.38 9.12 0.53
CA GLN A 153 -16.15 10.44 -0.06
C GLN A 153 -15.65 11.36 1.07
N GLY A 154 -14.38 11.76 0.99
CA GLY A 154 -13.83 12.84 1.81
C GLY A 154 -14.30 14.20 1.32
#